data_AF-A0A349ZQW0-F1
#
_entry.id   AF-A0A349ZQW0-F1
#
_cell.length_a   1.000
_cell.length_b   1.000
_cell.length_c   1.000
_cell.angle_alpha   90.00
_cell.angle_beta   90.00
_cell.angle_gamma   90.00
#
_symmetry.space_group_name_H-M   'P 1'
#
loop_
_entity.id
_entity.type
_entity.pdbx_description
1 polymer ?
#
loop_
_entity_poly.entity_id
_entity_poly.type
_entity_poly.pdbx_seq_one_letter_code
_entity_poly.pdbx_strand_id
1 'polypeptide(L)' 'MYTNIERYACLENLRDKGILGLGMAVSLDYVGKEKCERGHYFGPFIRYCYLIHVVTSGKGTYRVKGRTHELG' A
#
# COMPACT_ATOMS: atom_id res chain seq x y z
N MET A 1 10.08 -9.86 5.50
CA MET A 1 11.14 -9.16 4.73
C MET A 1 10.98 -7.67 5.02
N TYR A 2 12.06 -6.89 5.08
CA TYR A 2 12.00 -5.47 5.42
C TYR A 2 12.77 -4.65 4.41
N THR A 3 12.09 -3.73 3.72
CA THR A 3 12.70 -2.73 2.86
C THR A 3 12.80 -1.42 3.63
N ASN A 4 13.98 -0.80 3.63
CA ASN A 4 14.20 0.51 4.22
C ASN A 4 15.16 1.32 3.37
N ILE A 5 14.58 2.15 2.50
CA ILE A 5 15.28 3.17 1.74
C ILE A 5 14.80 4.53 2.21
N GLU A 6 15.59 5.58 1.97
CA GLU A 6 15.40 6.92 2.56
C GLU A 6 13.94 7.44 2.54
N ARG A 7 13.19 7.13 1.47
CA ARG A 7 11.82 7.62 1.27
C ARG A 7 10.75 6.55 1.38
N TYR A 8 11.12 5.28 1.46
CA TYR A 8 10.18 4.16 1.46
C TYR A 8 10.61 3.10 2.48
N ALA A 9 9.73 2.82 3.42
CA ALA A 9 9.91 1.74 4.38
C ALA A 9 8.70 0.83 4.33
N CYS A 10 8.91 -0.49 4.23
CA CYS A 10 7.85 -1.46 4.14
C CYS A 10 8.23 -2.77 4.84
N LEU A 11 7.34 -3.25 5.70
CA LEU A 11 7.34 -4.60 6.23
C LEU A 11 6.52 -5.47 5.29
N GLU A 12 7.14 -6.50 4.74
CA GLU A 12 6.59 -7.36 3.70
C GLU A 12 6.52 -8.82 4.16
N ASN A 13 5.66 -9.58 3.49
CA ASN A 13 5.41 -11.00 3.78
C ASN A 13 4.88 -11.23 5.19
N LEU A 14 3.93 -10.39 5.60
CA LEU A 14 3.30 -10.45 6.93
C LEU A 14 2.13 -11.43 7.01
N ARG A 15 1.80 -12.10 5.89
CA ARG A 15 0.77 -13.15 5.87
C ARG A 15 1.17 -14.28 6.79
N ASP A 16 0.53 -14.35 7.95
CA ASP A 16 0.52 -15.54 8.77
C ASP A 16 -0.42 -16.58 8.14
N LYS A 17 0.05 -17.82 8.01
CA LYS A 17 -0.77 -18.95 7.57
C LYS A 17 -1.66 -19.50 8.70
N GLY A 18 -1.53 -18.95 9.91
CA GLY A 18 -2.25 -19.38 11.11
C GLY A 18 -1.72 -20.70 11.67
N ILE A 19 -2.07 -21.01 12.91
CA ILE A 19 -1.53 -22.15 13.68
C ILE A 19 -1.87 -23.53 13.07
N LEU A 20 -2.77 -23.58 12.08
CA LEU A 20 -3.22 -24.81 11.39
C LEU A 20 -3.13 -24.71 9.85
N GLY A 21 -2.52 -23.67 9.28
CA GLY A 21 -2.52 -23.46 7.82
C GLY A 21 -3.91 -23.11 7.23
N LEU A 22 -4.92 -22.98 8.09
CA LEU A 22 -6.24 -22.47 7.74
C LEU A 22 -6.16 -20.95 7.71
N GLY A 23 -6.14 -20.39 6.50
CA GLY A 23 -6.00 -18.96 6.28
C GLY A 23 -7.04 -18.15 7.06
N MET A 24 -6.58 -17.06 7.67
CA MET A 24 -7.47 -16.12 8.34
C MET A 24 -8.38 -15.41 7.34
N ALA A 25 -9.59 -15.06 7.77
CA ALA A 25 -10.55 -14.32 6.94
C ALA A 25 -9.99 -12.97 6.46
N VAL A 26 -9.09 -12.36 7.24
CA VAL A 26 -8.33 -11.17 6.88
C VAL A 26 -6.87 -11.40 7.30
N SER A 27 -5.93 -11.16 6.39
CA SER A 27 -4.50 -11.18 6.66
C SER A 27 -3.85 -9.87 6.27
N LEU A 28 -2.80 -9.47 7.00
CA LEU A 28 -1.98 -8.33 6.67
C LEU A 28 -0.85 -8.79 5.73
N ASP A 29 -0.79 -8.25 4.51
CA ASP A 29 0.24 -8.65 3.54
C ASP A 29 1.53 -7.85 3.71
N TYR A 30 1.38 -6.54 3.76
CA TYR A 30 2.45 -5.56 3.91
C TYR A 30 1.93 -4.28 4.56
N VAL A 31 2.80 -3.61 5.29
CA VAL A 31 2.57 -2.26 5.84
C VAL A 31 3.80 -1.41 5.61
N GLY A 32 3.59 -0.16 5.24
CA GLY A 32 4.71 0.73 4.95
C GLY A 32 4.30 2.19 4.91
N LYS A 33 5.32 3.03 4.73
CA LYS A 33 5.19 4.47 4.54
C LYS A 33 6.09 4.90 3.39
N GLU A 34 5.62 5.87 2.62
CA GLU A 34 6.36 6.45 1.52
C GLU A 34 6.27 7.98 1.56
N LYS A 35 7.41 8.64 1.41
CA LYS A 35 7.49 10.08 1.14
C LYS A 35 7.55 10.27 -0.37
N CYS A 36 6.41 10.56 -0.96
CA CYS A 36 6.27 10.77 -2.40
C CYS A 36 6.89 12.11 -2.83
N GLU A 37 7.76 12.07 -3.83
CA GLU A 37 8.29 13.28 -4.48
C GLU A 37 7.25 13.94 -5.40
N ARG A 38 7.48 15.21 -5.75
CA ARG A 38 6.59 15.90 -6.69
C ARG A 38 6.57 15.17 -8.04
N GLY A 39 5.37 14.81 -8.49
CA GLY A 39 5.18 14.06 -9.74
C GLY A 39 5.40 12.55 -9.59
N HIS A 40 5.68 12.04 -8.40
CA HIS A 40 5.68 10.60 -8.13
C HIS A 40 4.30 10.01 -8.48
N TYR A 41 4.32 8.85 -9.13
CA TYR A 41 3.14 8.14 -9.55
C TYR A 41 3.37 6.63 -9.42
N PHE A 42 2.38 5.92 -8.90
CA PHE A 42 2.40 4.48 -8.77
C PHE A 42 1.16 3.88 -9.43
N GLY A 43 1.35 2.98 -10.39
CA GLY A 43 0.26 2.33 -11.12
C GLY A 43 0.31 2.52 -12.63
N PRO A 44 -0.73 2.06 -13.35
CA PRO A 44 -1.82 1.21 -12.86
C PRO A 44 -1.35 -0.25 -12.66
N PHE A 45 -1.81 -0.93 -11.60
CA PHE A 45 -1.51 -2.35 -11.36
C PHE A 45 -2.75 -3.12 -10.91
N ILE A 46 -2.85 -4.38 -11.32
CA ILE A 46 -3.82 -5.34 -10.78
C ILE A 46 -3.19 -5.99 -9.55
N ARG A 47 -3.91 -6.02 -8.43
CA ARG A 47 -3.47 -6.63 -7.17
C ARG A 47 -4.46 -7.68 -6.70
N TYR A 48 -3.94 -8.72 -6.07
CA TYR A 48 -4.73 -9.81 -5.48
C TYR A 48 -5.19 -9.50 -4.04
N CYS A 49 -4.79 -8.35 -3.48
CA CYS A 49 -5.17 -7.87 -2.16
C CYS A 49 -5.63 -6.40 -2.21
N TYR A 50 -6.42 -6.01 -1.22
CA TYR A 50 -6.85 -4.63 -1.04
C TYR A 50 -5.77 -3.82 -0.33
N LEU A 51 -5.66 -2.53 -0.70
CA LEU A 51 -4.77 -1.57 -0.05
C LEU A 51 -5.51 -0.36 0.47
N ILE A 52 -5.09 0.08 1.64
CA ILE A 52 -5.54 1.31 2.27
C ILE A 52 -4.32 2.20 2.40
N HIS A 53 -4.37 3.35 1.70
CA HIS A 53 -3.37 4.40 1.83
C HIS A 53 -4.01 5.58 2.55
N VAL A 54 -3.29 6.12 3.54
CA VAL A 54 -3.69 7.33 4.26
C VAL A 54 -2.67 8.42 3.95
N VAL A 55 -3.15 9.54 3.43
CA VAL A 55 -2.32 10.72 3.19
C VAL A 55 -2.17 11.46 4.52
N THR A 56 -0.98 11.41 5.11
CA THR A 56 -0.69 12.11 6.38
C THR A 56 -0.21 13.54 6.17
N SER A 57 0.29 13.87 4.97
CA SER A 57 0.76 15.20 4.59
C SER A 57 0.90 15.33 3.07
N GLY A 58 0.70 16.54 2.54
CA GLY A 58 0.81 16.81 1.09
C GLY A 58 -0.52 16.60 0.36
N LYS A 59 -0.50 16.73 -0.96
CA LYS A 59 -1.67 16.59 -1.84
C LYS A 59 -1.34 15.73 -3.06
N GLY A 60 -2.34 15.08 -3.63
CA GLY A 60 -2.19 14.27 -4.82
C GLY A 60 -3.52 13.92 -5.47
N THR A 61 -3.46 13.09 -6.50
CA THR A 61 -4.65 12.63 -7.22
C THR A 61 -4.73 11.11 -7.22
N TYR A 62 -5.93 10.57 -7.03
CA TYR A 62 -6.21 9.16 -7.17
C TYR A 62 -7.17 8.94 -8.35
N ARG A 63 -6.77 8.06 -9.28
CA ARG A 63 -7.53 7.78 -10.50
C ARG A 63 -7.99 6.32 -10.52
N VAL A 64 -9.29 6.08 -10.59
CA VAL A 64 -9.89 4.74 -10.61
C VAL A 64 -11.15 4.70 -11.45
N LYS A 65 -11.32 3.67 -12.29
CA LYS A 65 -12.53 3.46 -13.11
C LYS A 65 -12.95 4.73 -13.89
N GLY A 66 -11.98 5.44 -14.48
CA GLY A 66 -12.23 6.66 -15.25
C GLY A 66 -12.57 7.91 -14.42
N ARG A 67 -12.57 7.82 -13.08
CA ARG A 67 -12.78 8.96 -12.17
C ARG A 67 -11.46 9.42 -11.56
N THR A 68 -11.37 10.70 -11.27
CA THR A 68 -10.23 11.33 -10.58
C THR A 68 -10.72 11.96 -9.29
N HIS A 69 -9.99 11.74 -8.20
CA HIS A 69 -10.25 12.26 -6.87
C HIS A 69 -9.03 13.05 -6.39
N GLU A 70 -9.24 14.28 -5.93
CA GLU A 70 -8.22 15.06 -5.23
C GLU A 70 -8.09 14.55 -3.79
N LEU A 71 -6.86 14.38 -3.31
CA LEU A 71 -6.53 13.87 -1.98
C LEU A 71 -5.58 14.84 -1.25
N GLY A 72 -5.69 14.90 0.09
CA GLY A 72 -4.77 15.64 0.96
C GLY A 72 -5.38 16.83 1.68
#